data_AF-A0AAV8YRQ6-F1
#
_entry.id   AF-A0AAV8YRQ6-F1
#
_cell.length_a   1.000
_cell.length_b   1.000
_cell.length_c   1.000
_cell.angle_alpha   90.00
_cell.angle_beta   90.00
_cell.angle_gamma   90.00
#
_symmetry.space_group_name_H-M   'P 1'
#
loop_
_entity.id
_entity.type
_entity.pdbx_description
1 polymer ?
#
loop_
_entity_poly.entity_id
_entity_poly.type
_entity_poly.pdbx_seq_one_letter_code
_entity_poly.pdbx_strand_id
1 'polypeptide(L)'
;MADVGYALDDLIMTAPKYAKHYNFTLTNSSEFGVHGYDYTVPEMHPFFMARGPKIKKQHKVAPFHTVDLFNLFTEILELPPVANNGSLGNVVDVLSENRGRYSIGSIVAMSVGGVLLVLFLVSLAVVIVLIMIKRQQNLTTMAALNKRFPANFPKQYHRGTALARTRRGVEIFVLRG
;
A
#
# COMPACT_ATOMS: atom_id res chain seq x y z
N MET A 1 -22.98 -48.20 0.10
CA MET A 1 -23.80 -47.12 -0.46
C MET A 1 -25.22 -47.37 -0.03
N ALA A 2 -26.03 -46.34 0.20
CA ALA A 2 -27.45 -46.55 0.46
C ALA A 2 -28.16 -46.86 -0.86
N ASP A 3 -29.10 -47.79 -0.86
CA ASP A 3 -29.94 -48.08 -2.02
C ASP A 3 -31.11 -47.09 -2.08
N VAL A 4 -31.54 -46.73 -3.29
CA VAL A 4 -32.68 -45.82 -3.52
C VAL A 4 -33.93 -46.39 -2.86
N GLY A 5 -34.53 -45.63 -1.94
CA GLY A 5 -35.70 -46.04 -1.14
C GLY A 5 -35.39 -46.46 0.32
N TYR A 6 -34.12 -46.59 0.70
CA TYR A 6 -33.73 -46.84 2.09
C TYR A 6 -33.29 -45.53 2.77
N ALA A 7 -33.85 -45.26 3.93
CA ALA A 7 -33.43 -44.19 4.83
C ALA A 7 -32.45 -44.73 5.88
N LEU A 8 -31.67 -43.83 6.49
CA LEU A 8 -30.92 -44.16 7.71
C LEU A 8 -31.91 -44.60 8.81
N ASP A 9 -31.61 -45.66 9.57
CA ASP A 9 -32.47 -46.13 10.67
C ASP A 9 -32.82 -45.00 11.67
N ASP A 10 -31.86 -44.10 11.91
CA ASP A 10 -32.05 -42.91 12.74
C ASP A 10 -33.16 -42.00 12.22
N LEU A 11 -33.33 -41.88 10.90
CA LEU A 11 -34.40 -41.07 10.31
C LEU A 11 -35.77 -41.69 10.58
N ILE A 12 -35.88 -43.03 10.49
CA ILE A 12 -37.12 -43.75 10.80
C ILE A 12 -37.48 -43.58 12.28
N MET A 13 -36.49 -43.70 13.17
CA MET A 13 -36.69 -43.52 14.61
C MET A 13 -37.07 -42.09 14.99
N THR A 14 -36.57 -41.09 14.25
CA THR A 14 -36.82 -39.66 14.56
C THR A 14 -38.04 -39.07 13.84
N ALA A 15 -38.49 -39.66 12.74
CA ALA A 15 -39.62 -39.16 11.94
C ALA A 15 -40.91 -38.90 12.76
N PRO A 16 -41.34 -39.77 13.71
CA PRO A 16 -42.53 -39.50 14.52
C PRO A 16 -42.40 -38.25 15.40
N LYS A 17 -41.18 -37.95 15.88
CA LYS A 17 -40.90 -36.76 16.70
C LYS A 17 -41.04 -35.49 15.86
N TYR A 18 -40.54 -35.51 14.62
CA TYR A 18 -40.66 -34.40 13.68
C TYR A 18 -42.10 -34.19 13.21
N ALA A 19 -42.83 -35.27 12.93
CA ALA A 19 -44.25 -35.24 12.58
C ALA A 19 -45.08 -34.52 13.67
N LYS A 20 -44.83 -34.86 14.94
CA LYS A 20 -45.45 -34.17 16.08
C LYS A 20 -45.03 -32.71 16.20
N HIS A 21 -43.75 -32.40 15.98
CA HIS A 21 -43.23 -31.03 16.14
C HIS A 21 -43.77 -30.07 15.07
N TYR A 22 -43.85 -30.52 13.82
CA TYR A 22 -44.30 -29.72 12.68
C TYR A 22 -45.79 -29.93 12.34
N ASN A 23 -46.50 -30.72 13.14
CA ASN A 23 -47.92 -30.99 13.01
C ASN A 23 -48.33 -31.50 11.60
N PHE A 24 -47.60 -32.50 11.09
CA PHE A 24 -47.95 -33.20 9.85
C PHE A 24 -48.18 -34.69 10.10
N THR A 25 -48.96 -35.33 9.24
CA THR A 25 -49.26 -36.76 9.33
C THR A 25 -48.19 -37.57 8.62
N LEU A 26 -47.49 -38.43 9.35
CA LEU A 26 -46.54 -39.38 8.80
C LEU A 26 -47.29 -40.59 8.21
N THR A 27 -47.03 -40.91 6.95
CA THR A 27 -47.58 -42.06 6.22
C THR A 27 -46.47 -42.90 5.61
N ASN A 28 -46.76 -44.13 5.19
CA ASN A 28 -45.81 -44.96 4.43
C ASN A 28 -45.45 -44.38 3.04
N SER A 29 -46.21 -43.39 2.57
CA SER A 29 -45.96 -42.65 1.33
C SER A 29 -45.30 -41.29 1.57
N SER A 30 -44.91 -40.98 2.81
CA SER A 30 -44.23 -39.73 3.12
C SER A 30 -42.80 -39.78 2.62
N GLU A 31 -42.44 -38.82 1.77
CA GLU A 31 -41.10 -38.71 1.20
C GLU A 31 -40.20 -37.83 2.07
N PHE A 32 -38.90 -38.17 2.09
CA PHE A 32 -37.88 -37.44 2.82
C PHE A 32 -36.71 -37.10 1.91
N GLY A 33 -36.13 -35.92 2.09
CA GLY A 33 -34.86 -35.59 1.48
C GLY A 33 -33.74 -36.35 2.18
N VAL A 34 -33.15 -37.32 1.48
CA VAL A 34 -32.03 -38.13 1.95
C VAL A 34 -30.89 -38.10 0.93
N HIS A 35 -29.68 -38.36 1.39
CA HIS A 35 -28.47 -38.36 0.58
C HIS A 35 -27.55 -39.53 0.98
N GLY A 36 -26.45 -39.74 0.24
CA GLY A 36 -25.53 -40.87 0.47
C GLY A 36 -25.70 -42.02 -0.52
N TYR A 37 -26.45 -41.78 -1.59
CA TYR A 37 -26.48 -42.60 -2.80
C TYR A 37 -25.16 -42.52 -3.55
N ASP A 38 -25.06 -43.24 -4.66
CA ASP A 38 -23.91 -43.16 -5.56
C ASP A 38 -23.65 -41.70 -5.97
N TYR A 39 -22.39 -41.27 -5.93
CA TYR A 39 -21.99 -39.91 -6.27
C TYR A 39 -22.18 -39.59 -7.76
N THR A 40 -22.43 -40.60 -8.61
CA THR A 40 -22.69 -40.40 -10.04
C THR A 40 -24.09 -39.86 -10.34
N VAL A 41 -25.03 -39.95 -9.39
CA VAL A 41 -26.40 -39.46 -9.62
C VAL A 41 -26.43 -37.92 -9.52
N PRO A 42 -27.08 -37.22 -10.46
CA PRO A 42 -27.07 -35.75 -10.50
C PRO A 42 -27.55 -35.08 -9.20
N GLU A 43 -28.49 -35.70 -8.49
CA GLU A 43 -29.06 -35.20 -7.23
C GLU A 43 -28.03 -35.15 -6.09
N MET A 44 -26.95 -35.92 -6.17
CA MET A 44 -25.86 -35.93 -5.18
C MET A 44 -24.72 -34.95 -5.53
N HIS A 45 -24.78 -34.27 -6.68
CA HIS A 45 -23.73 -33.33 -7.07
C HIS A 45 -23.85 -31.99 -6.32
N PRO A 46 -22.82 -31.55 -5.59
CA PRO A 46 -22.83 -30.23 -4.94
C PRO A 46 -22.58 -29.10 -5.95
N PHE A 47 -22.89 -27.87 -5.54
CA PHE A 47 -22.51 -26.67 -6.28
C PHE A 47 -21.11 -26.19 -5.91
N PHE A 48 -20.41 -25.59 -6.86
CA PHE A 48 -19.14 -24.90 -6.63
C PHE A 48 -19.20 -23.47 -7.19
N MET A 49 -18.82 -22.50 -6.35
CA MET A 49 -18.70 -21.09 -6.74
C MET A 49 -17.47 -20.50 -6.05
N ALA A 50 -16.69 -19.71 -6.78
CA ALA A 50 -15.50 -19.07 -6.25
C ALA A 50 -15.40 -17.62 -6.75
N ARG A 51 -14.91 -16.74 -5.89
CA ARG A 51 -14.61 -15.34 -6.22
C ARG A 51 -13.38 -14.90 -5.44
N GLY A 52 -12.42 -14.33 -6.14
CA GLY A 52 -11.21 -13.82 -5.51
C GLY A 52 -10.24 -13.24 -6.53
N PRO A 53 -9.14 -12.62 -6.07
CA PRO A 53 -8.12 -12.04 -6.95
C PRO A 53 -7.38 -13.08 -7.81
N LYS A 54 -7.27 -14.31 -7.31
CA LYS A 54 -6.62 -15.45 -8.00
C LYS A 54 -7.60 -16.35 -8.78
N ILE A 55 -8.88 -15.99 -8.83
CA ILE A 55 -9.93 -16.78 -9.50
C ILE A 55 -10.30 -16.10 -10.81
N LYS A 56 -10.50 -16.86 -11.89
CA LYS A 56 -11.00 -16.30 -13.16
C LYS A 56 -12.36 -15.63 -12.97
N LYS A 57 -12.53 -14.44 -13.56
CA LYS A 57 -13.79 -13.69 -13.48
C LYS A 57 -14.73 -14.13 -14.61
N GLN A 58 -16.03 -14.16 -14.32
CA GLN A 58 -17.09 -14.47 -15.30
C GLN A 58 -16.84 -15.78 -16.07
N HIS A 59 -16.26 -16.77 -15.38
CA HIS A 59 -15.85 -18.02 -15.99
C HIS A 59 -16.69 -19.18 -15.48
N LYS A 60 -17.13 -20.05 -16.38
CA LYS A 60 -17.84 -21.30 -16.06
C LYS A 60 -16.86 -22.45 -16.24
N VAL A 61 -16.56 -23.15 -15.15
CA VAL A 61 -15.67 -24.31 -15.16
C VAL A 61 -16.45 -25.59 -15.46
N ALA A 62 -15.76 -26.56 -16.07
CA ALA A 62 -16.29 -27.91 -16.23
C ALA A 62 -16.48 -28.59 -14.86
N PRO A 63 -17.37 -29.59 -14.73
CA PRO A 63 -17.46 -30.40 -13.52
C PRO A 63 -16.12 -31.06 -13.19
N PHE A 64 -15.81 -31.13 -11.90
CA PHE A 64 -14.60 -31.78 -11.37
C PHE A 64 -14.93 -32.46 -10.04
N HIS A 65 -14.03 -33.30 -9.53
CA HIS A 65 -14.26 -34.04 -8.29
C HIS A 65 -13.86 -33.21 -7.06
N THR A 66 -14.62 -33.33 -5.97
CA THR A 66 -14.34 -32.59 -4.73
C THR A 66 -12.97 -32.88 -4.13
N VAL A 67 -12.38 -34.05 -4.40
CA VAL A 67 -11.00 -34.39 -4.01
C VAL A 67 -9.95 -33.44 -4.60
N ASP A 68 -10.24 -32.79 -5.73
CA ASP A 68 -9.32 -31.85 -6.39
C ASP A 68 -9.25 -30.49 -5.67
N LEU A 69 -10.24 -30.17 -4.83
CA LEU A 69 -10.32 -28.89 -4.11
C LEU A 69 -9.15 -28.66 -3.18
N PHE A 70 -8.58 -29.72 -2.59
CA PHE A 70 -7.40 -29.60 -1.74
C PHE A 70 -6.25 -28.92 -2.50
N ASN A 71 -5.92 -29.41 -3.70
CA ASN A 71 -4.85 -28.86 -4.52
C ASN A 71 -5.16 -27.44 -5.00
N LEU A 72 -6.43 -27.14 -5.28
CA LEU A 72 -6.88 -25.77 -5.60
C LEU A 72 -6.60 -24.82 -4.44
N PHE A 73 -6.94 -25.22 -3.21
CA PHE A 73 -6.71 -24.39 -2.03
C PHE A 73 -5.23 -24.19 -1.72
N THR A 74 -4.41 -25.23 -1.85
CA THR A 74 -2.96 -25.08 -1.66
C THR A 74 -2.35 -24.11 -2.67
N GLU A 75 -2.79 -24.14 -3.93
CA GLU A 75 -2.32 -23.19 -4.95
C GLU A 75 -2.79 -21.74 -4.67
N ILE A 76 -4.03 -21.56 -4.19
CA ILE A 76 -4.54 -20.23 -3.79
C ILE A 76 -3.74 -19.68 -2.61
N LEU A 77 -3.46 -20.52 -1.61
CA LEU A 77 -2.75 -20.15 -0.37
C LEU A 77 -1.22 -20.15 -0.51
N GLU A 78 -0.68 -20.57 -1.66
CA GLU A 78 0.77 -20.71 -1.91
C GLU A 78 1.45 -21.70 -0.93
N LEU A 79 0.75 -22.78 -0.60
CA LEU A 79 1.25 -23.85 0.25
C LEU A 79 1.82 -25.00 -0.60
N PRO A 80 2.89 -25.67 -0.13
CA PRO A 80 3.39 -26.86 -0.80
C PRO A 80 2.33 -27.98 -0.72
N PRO A 81 1.97 -28.63 -1.84
CA PRO A 81 1.02 -29.73 -1.83
C PRO A 81 1.64 -30.96 -1.15
N VAL A 82 0.81 -31.72 -0.44
CA VAL A 82 1.15 -33.04 0.09
C VAL A 82 0.43 -34.11 -0.72
N ALA A 83 0.89 -35.36 -0.65
CA ALA A 83 0.27 -36.49 -1.35
C ALA A 83 -1.21 -36.62 -0.99
N ASN A 84 -2.08 -36.61 -2.01
CA ASN A 84 -3.52 -36.75 -1.90
C ASN A 84 -4.08 -37.38 -3.19
N ASN A 85 -5.38 -37.70 -3.20
CA ASN A 85 -6.03 -38.36 -4.32
C ASN A 85 -6.51 -37.42 -5.44
N GLY A 86 -6.39 -36.10 -5.26
CA GLY A 86 -6.78 -35.10 -6.25
C GLY A 86 -5.65 -34.69 -7.19
N SER A 87 -5.99 -33.96 -8.25
CA SER A 87 -5.06 -33.40 -9.23
C SER A 87 -5.33 -31.92 -9.47
N LEU A 88 -4.29 -31.08 -9.35
CA LEU A 88 -4.39 -29.66 -9.70
C LEU A 88 -4.79 -29.45 -11.17
N GLY A 89 -4.39 -30.36 -12.07
CA GLY A 89 -4.71 -30.26 -13.50
C GLY A 89 -6.20 -30.23 -13.80
N ASN A 90 -7.03 -30.87 -12.96
CA ASN A 90 -8.48 -30.90 -13.12
C ASN A 90 -9.15 -29.56 -12.78
N VAL A 91 -8.50 -28.75 -11.94
CA VAL A 91 -9.05 -27.51 -11.35
C VAL A 91 -8.23 -26.27 -11.65
N VAL A 92 -7.11 -26.40 -12.39
CA VAL A 92 -6.24 -25.28 -12.76
C VAL A 92 -6.99 -24.20 -13.54
N ASP A 93 -8.01 -24.59 -14.31
CA ASP A 93 -8.84 -23.67 -15.08
C ASP A 93 -9.67 -22.70 -14.21
N VAL A 94 -9.85 -22.99 -12.91
CA VAL A 94 -10.45 -22.07 -11.94
C VAL A 94 -9.56 -20.83 -11.71
N LEU A 95 -8.25 -20.99 -11.83
CA LEU A 95 -7.26 -19.98 -11.42
C LEU A 95 -6.96 -18.99 -12.55
N SER A 96 -6.81 -17.71 -12.18
CA SER A 96 -6.34 -16.70 -13.13
C SER A 96 -4.84 -16.86 -13.39
N GLU A 97 -4.42 -16.73 -14.65
CA GLU A 97 -2.99 -16.68 -15.03
C GLU A 97 -2.27 -15.50 -14.39
N ASN A 98 -3.04 -14.47 -14.07
CA ASN A 98 -2.58 -13.27 -13.39
C ASN A 98 -2.38 -13.57 -11.90
N ARG A 99 -1.32 -14.34 -11.60
CA ARG A 99 -0.72 -14.34 -10.26
C ARG A 99 -0.55 -12.88 -9.92
N GLY A 100 -1.22 -12.37 -8.88
CA GLY A 100 -1.12 -10.99 -8.38
C GLY A 100 0.27 -10.67 -7.82
N ARG A 101 1.31 -10.99 -8.60
CA ARG A 101 2.68 -10.61 -8.39
C ARG A 101 2.74 -9.18 -8.83
N TYR A 102 3.02 -8.29 -7.87
CA TYR A 102 3.51 -6.95 -8.16
C TYR A 102 4.40 -7.01 -9.39
N SER A 103 4.07 -6.24 -10.43
CA SER A 103 4.96 -6.16 -11.57
C SER A 103 6.33 -5.71 -11.05
N ILE A 104 7.40 -6.34 -11.51
CA ILE A 104 8.76 -5.89 -11.17
C ILE A 104 8.89 -4.38 -11.45
N GLY A 105 8.18 -3.88 -12.48
CA GLY A 105 8.06 -2.46 -12.77
C GLY A 105 7.47 -1.63 -11.61
N SER A 106 6.43 -2.11 -10.90
CA SER A 106 5.87 -1.38 -9.77
C SER A 106 6.79 -1.39 -8.55
N ILE A 107 7.53 -2.48 -8.32
CA ILE A 107 8.54 -2.52 -7.25
C ILE A 107 9.67 -1.54 -7.58
N VAL A 108 10.22 -1.58 -8.79
CA VAL A 108 11.30 -0.69 -9.22
C VAL A 108 10.88 0.78 -9.20
N ALA A 109 9.65 1.10 -9.65
CA ALA A 109 9.13 2.46 -9.63
C ALA A 109 9.02 3.03 -8.21
N MET A 110 8.56 2.22 -7.24
CA MET A 110 8.48 2.63 -5.84
C MET A 110 9.86 2.85 -5.23
N SER A 111 10.83 1.97 -5.52
CA SER A 111 12.21 2.09 -5.04
C SER A 111 12.88 3.37 -5.56
N VAL A 112 12.80 3.61 -6.87
CA VAL A 112 13.43 4.78 -7.51
C VAL A 112 12.75 6.07 -7.05
N GLY A 113 11.43 6.11 -7.01
CA GLY A 113 10.68 7.27 -6.53
C GLY A 113 11.00 7.62 -5.08
N GLY A 114 11.11 6.60 -4.22
CA GLY A 114 11.49 6.78 -2.82
C GLY A 114 12.89 7.38 -2.66
N VAL A 115 13.88 6.86 -3.39
CA VAL A 115 15.25 7.38 -3.34
C VAL A 115 15.32 8.82 -3.83
N LEU A 116 14.65 9.15 -4.94
CA LEU A 116 14.62 10.51 -5.47
C LEU A 116 13.94 11.50 -4.52
N LEU A 117 12.85 11.09 -3.87
CA LEU A 117 12.17 11.93 -2.86
C LEU A 117 13.10 12.22 -1.68
N VAL A 118 13.82 11.21 -1.17
CA VAL A 118 14.77 11.39 -0.07
C VAL A 118 15.91 12.33 -0.46
N LEU A 119 16.50 12.15 -1.65
CA LEU A 119 17.56 13.04 -2.14
C LEU A 119 17.08 14.48 -2.30
N PHE A 120 15.87 14.68 -2.83
CA PHE A 120 15.24 16.00 -2.93
C PHE A 120 15.07 16.65 -1.56
N LEU A 121 14.52 15.93 -0.57
CA LEU A 121 14.32 16.45 0.78
C LEU A 121 15.64 16.80 1.48
N VAL A 122 16.67 15.97 1.32
CA VAL A 122 18.01 16.25 1.86
C VAL A 122 18.61 17.49 1.20
N SER A 123 18.52 17.62 -0.13
CA SER A 123 19.02 18.81 -0.84
C SER A 123 18.31 20.08 -0.39
N LEU A 124 16.99 20.03 -0.19
CA LEU A 124 16.19 21.16 0.27
C LEU A 124 16.59 21.58 1.69
N ALA A 125 16.78 20.61 2.59
CA ALA A 125 17.23 20.88 3.95
C ALA A 125 18.61 21.57 3.97
N VAL A 126 19.57 21.10 3.15
CA VAL A 126 20.90 21.71 3.02
C VAL A 126 20.78 23.15 2.52
N VAL A 127 19.98 23.42 1.49
CA VAL A 127 19.77 24.78 0.96
C VAL A 127 19.18 25.70 2.02
N ILE A 128 18.18 25.23 2.78
CA ILE A 128 17.57 26.00 3.87
C ILE A 128 18.62 26.34 4.93
N VAL A 129 19.44 25.37 5.34
CA VAL A 129 20.52 25.59 6.33
C VAL A 129 21.52 26.62 5.81
N LEU A 130 21.94 26.54 4.54
CA LEU A 130 22.85 27.52 3.94
C LEU A 130 22.25 28.93 3.91
N ILE A 131 20.97 29.07 3.57
CA ILE A 131 20.25 30.35 3.60
C ILE A 131 20.20 30.90 5.03
N MET A 132 19.90 30.05 6.02
CA MET A 132 19.86 30.46 7.43
C MET A 132 21.21 30.95 7.93
N ILE A 133 22.31 30.24 7.61
CA ILE A 133 23.67 30.65 7.97
C ILE A 133 24.00 32.01 7.33
N LYS A 134 23.74 32.17 6.03
CA LYS A 134 24.01 33.45 5.33
C LYS A 134 23.18 34.60 5.91
N ARG A 135 21.93 34.35 6.28
CA ARG A 135 21.06 35.33 6.93
C ARG A 135 21.58 35.74 8.31
N GLN A 136 22.08 34.78 9.10
CA GLN A 136 22.70 35.07 10.40
C GLN A 136 23.99 35.88 10.25
N GLN A 137 24.84 35.52 9.29
CA GLN A 137 26.05 36.29 8.98
C GLN A 137 25.72 37.74 8.66
N ASN A 138 24.78 38.00 7.74
CA ASN A 138 24.36 39.37 7.40
C ASN A 138 23.91 40.18 8.63
N LEU A 139 23.12 39.60 9.53
CA LEU A 139 22.67 40.30 10.75
C LEU A 139 23.82 40.59 11.72
N THR A 140 24.74 39.63 11.91
CA THR A 140 25.90 39.83 12.79
C THR A 140 26.90 40.85 12.22
N THR A 141 27.12 40.86 10.90
CA THR A 141 27.97 41.86 10.22
C THR A 141 27.39 43.27 10.37
N MET A 142 26.07 43.44 10.20
CA MET A 142 25.42 44.74 10.38
C MET A 142 25.44 45.23 11.83
N ALA A 143 25.25 44.34 12.80
CA ALA A 143 25.36 44.68 14.22
C ALA A 143 26.80 45.08 14.61
N ALA A 144 27.81 44.34 14.11
CA ALA A 144 29.21 44.68 14.32
C ALA A 144 29.61 45.99 13.63
N LEU A 145 29.08 46.26 12.43
CA LEU A 145 29.30 47.51 11.71
C LEU A 145 28.66 48.70 12.43
N ASN A 146 27.41 48.57 12.91
CA ASN A 146 26.73 49.60 13.68
C ASN A 146 27.44 49.89 15.02
N LYS A 147 28.09 48.88 15.62
CA LYS A 147 28.94 49.07 16.81
C LYS A 147 30.25 49.80 16.50
N ARG A 148 30.87 49.54 15.34
CA ARG A 148 32.12 50.20 14.89
C ARG A 148 31.90 51.62 14.38
N PHE A 149 30.77 51.86 13.71
CA PHE A 149 30.39 53.15 13.15
C PHE A 149 28.95 53.47 13.56
N PRO A 150 28.72 53.88 14.83
CA PRO A 150 27.39 54.31 15.26
C PRO A 150 26.96 55.52 14.43
N ALA A 151 25.70 55.53 14.00
CA ALA A 151 25.13 56.62 13.17
C ALA A 151 25.26 58.02 13.83
N ASN A 152 25.45 58.07 15.15
CA ASN A 152 25.58 59.29 15.93
C ASN A 152 26.99 59.40 16.52
N PHE A 153 27.99 59.69 15.71
CA PHE A 153 29.27 60.16 16.23
C PHE A 153 29.13 61.59 16.78
N PRO A 154 29.40 61.86 18.07
CA PRO A 154 29.50 63.24 18.54
C PRO A 154 30.68 63.90 17.83
N LYS A 155 30.41 65.01 17.12
CA LYS A 155 31.46 65.83 16.50
C LYS A 155 32.32 66.44 17.62
N GLN A 156 33.46 65.82 17.93
CA GLN A 156 34.40 66.34 18.90
C GLN A 156 35.22 67.47 18.24
N TYR A 157 34.74 68.71 18.37
CA TYR A 157 35.45 69.90 17.87
C TYR A 157 36.57 70.28 18.84
N HIS A 158 37.79 69.80 18.58
CA HIS A 158 38.98 70.28 19.28
C HIS A 158 39.34 71.69 18.77
N ARG A 159 39.01 72.71 19.57
CA ARG A 159 39.42 74.11 19.34
C ARG A 159 40.87 74.29 19.79
N GLY A 160 41.83 73.89 18.95
CA GLY A 160 43.24 74.22 19.09
C GLY A 160 43.54 75.58 18.47
N THR A 161 43.87 76.56 19.30
CA THR A 161 44.40 77.87 18.93
C THR A 161 45.77 77.74 18.27
N ALA A 162 45.96 78.28 17.07
CA ALA A 162 47.29 78.50 16.49
C ALA A 162 47.36 79.88 15.83
N LEU A 163 48.41 80.59 16.24
CA LEU A 163 48.77 81.97 15.97
C LEU A 163 49.22 82.23 14.52
N ALA A 164 49.10 83.50 14.12
CA ALA A 164 49.47 84.07 12.84
C ALA A 164 50.95 83.90 12.43
N ARG A 165 51.23 83.69 11.13
CA ARG A 165 52.33 84.35 10.39
C ARG A 165 52.30 84.13 8.87
N THR A 166 51.94 85.21 8.17
CA THR A 166 52.55 85.84 6.96
C THR A 166 53.37 85.05 5.92
N ARG A 167 53.04 85.38 4.64
CA ARG A 167 53.88 85.66 3.44
C ARG A 167 53.82 84.68 2.24
N ARG A 168 53.14 85.20 1.20
CA ARG A 168 53.57 85.38 -0.22
C ARG A 168 53.91 84.17 -1.10
N GLY A 169 53.25 84.17 -2.27
CA GLY A 169 53.79 83.80 -3.59
C GLY A 169 53.24 82.49 -4.16
N VAL A 170 52.91 82.29 -5.44
CA VAL A 170 52.90 83.09 -6.69
C VAL A 170 51.96 82.35 -7.66
N GLU A 171 51.34 83.14 -8.54
CA GLU A 171 50.53 82.86 -9.74
C GLU A 171 50.98 81.70 -10.69
N ILE A 172 50.07 80.85 -11.19
CA ILE A 172 49.29 80.82 -12.48
C ILE A 172 49.89 79.85 -13.54
N PHE A 173 48.97 79.22 -14.30
CA PHE A 173 49.04 78.53 -15.62
C PHE A 173 49.19 76.99 -15.53
N VAL A 174 48.39 76.14 -16.20
CA VAL A 174 47.86 76.20 -17.58
C VAL A 174 46.45 75.55 -17.70
N LEU A 175 45.73 76.01 -18.73
CA LEU A 175 44.33 75.82 -19.11
C LEU A 175 43.96 74.46 -19.71
N ARG A 176 42.68 74.11 -19.48
CA ARG A 176 41.68 73.40 -20.30
C ARG A 176 42.10 72.74 -21.62
N GLY A 177 41.67 71.48 -21.74
CA GLY A 177 41.00 70.86 -22.91
C GLY A 177 39.97 69.88 -22.38
#